data_AF-A0AAD1ZR44-F1
#
_entry.id   AF-A0AAD1ZR44-F1
#
_cell.length_a   1.000
_cell.length_b   1.000
_cell.length_c   1.000
_cell.angle_alpha   90.00
_cell.angle_beta   90.00
_cell.angle_gamma   90.00
#
_symmetry.space_group_name_H-M   'P 1'
#
loop_
_entity.id
_entity.type
_entity.pdbx_description
1 polymer ?
#
loop_
_entity_poly.entity_id
_entity_poly.type
_entity_poly.pdbx_seq_one_letter_code
_entity_poly.pdbx_strand_id
1 'polypeptide(L)'
;MLPPLALCINQEGMYLQKVKLSFDDPVNVLSNWNPLDVVPCNWYGVTCSLDLSSSNLCGPFPYILYRLKNVTFVSLYDNFINSTLFDMDIALCQSLEHLDLA
;
A
#
# COMPACT_ATOMS: atom_id res chain seq x y z
N MET A 1 -7.32 7.92 -31.97
CA MET A 1 -7.15 8.46 -30.60
C MET A 1 -7.66 7.37 -29.67
N LEU A 2 -6.77 6.64 -28.98
CA LEU A 2 -7.21 5.66 -27.98
C LEU A 2 -7.80 6.45 -26.79
N PRO A 3 -8.92 6.03 -26.18
CA PRO A 3 -9.37 6.63 -24.94
C PRO A 3 -8.26 6.42 -23.89
N PRO A 4 -8.06 7.38 -22.96
CA PRO A 4 -7.20 7.13 -21.80
C PRO A 4 -7.73 5.86 -21.14
N LEU A 5 -6.85 4.92 -20.82
CA LEU A 5 -7.20 3.76 -20.00
C LEU A 5 -8.00 4.29 -18.82
N ALA A 6 -9.27 3.89 -18.71
CA ALA A 6 -10.09 4.28 -17.59
C ALA A 6 -9.45 3.66 -16.34
N LEU A 7 -8.66 4.48 -15.64
CA LEU A 7 -8.06 4.17 -14.36
C LEU A 7 -9.18 4.26 -13.33
N CYS A 8 -10.06 3.26 -13.34
CA CYS A 8 -11.22 3.23 -12.47
C CYS A 8 -10.79 2.77 -11.08
N ILE A 9 -11.39 3.39 -10.07
CA ILE A 9 -11.31 2.93 -8.69
C ILE A 9 -11.78 1.47 -8.55
N ASN A 10 -11.09 0.70 -7.71
CA ASN A 10 -11.50 -0.67 -7.42
C ASN A 10 -12.81 -0.72 -6.61
N GLN A 11 -13.35 -1.93 -6.42
CA GLN A 11 -14.62 -2.14 -5.71
C GLN A 11 -14.59 -1.63 -4.26
N GLU A 12 -13.45 -1.75 -3.58
CA GLU A 12 -13.28 -1.26 -2.20
C GLU A 12 -13.35 0.25 -2.14
N GLY A 13 -12.68 0.94 -3.07
CA GLY A 13 -12.72 2.37 -3.18
C GLY A 13 -14.13 2.90 -3.49
N MET A 14 -14.95 2.16 -4.25
CA MET A 14 -16.38 2.50 -4.42
C MET A 14 -17.16 2.45 -3.11
N TYR A 15 -16.84 1.52 -2.20
CA TYR A 15 -17.46 1.47 -0.87
C TYR A 15 -16.98 2.62 0.01
N LEU A 16 -15.68 2.94 -0.04
CA LEU A 16 -15.12 4.08 0.67
C LEU A 16 -15.74 5.41 0.18
N GLN A 17 -16.05 5.56 -1.11
CA GLN A 17 -16.80 6.74 -1.58
C GLN A 17 -18.20 6.84 -0.92
N LYS A 18 -18.89 5.72 -0.68
CA LYS A 18 -20.16 5.74 0.07
C LYS A 18 -19.94 6.12 1.54
N VAL A 19 -18.85 5.67 2.14
CA VAL A 19 -18.44 6.07 3.51
C VAL A 19 -18.20 7.58 3.56
N LYS A 20 -17.46 8.15 2.61
CA LYS A 20 -17.25 9.60 2.50
C LYS A 20 -18.56 10.39 2.47
N LEU A 21 -19.55 9.92 1.71
CA LEU A 21 -20.87 10.55 1.61
C LEU A 21 -21.73 10.41 2.88
N SER A 22 -21.36 9.51 3.80
CA SER A 22 -22.10 9.28 5.05
C SER A 22 -21.65 10.19 6.21
N PHE A 23 -20.55 10.94 6.03
CA PHE A 23 -20.02 11.86 7.03
C PHE A 23 -20.29 13.32 6.66
N ASP A 24 -20.49 14.15 7.69
CA ASP A 24 -20.29 15.59 7.57
C ASP A 24 -18.79 15.88 7.80
N ASP A 25 -18.12 16.43 6.79
CA ASP A 25 -16.66 16.66 6.77
C ASP A 25 -16.35 18.16 6.75
N PRO A 26 -16.63 18.90 7.84
CA PRO A 26 -16.52 20.36 7.88
C PRO A 26 -15.07 20.87 7.71
N VAL A 27 -14.08 20.00 7.91
CA VAL A 27 -12.64 20.32 7.79
C VAL A 27 -11.99 19.69 6.55
N ASN A 28 -12.75 19.02 5.68
CA ASN A 28 -12.28 18.39 4.45
C ASN A 28 -11.14 17.37 4.64
N VAL A 29 -11.17 16.58 5.72
CA VAL A 29 -10.14 15.56 5.99
C VAL A 29 -10.16 14.44 4.94
N LEU A 30 -11.31 14.18 4.32
CA LEU A 30 -11.48 13.17 3.26
C LEU A 30 -11.29 13.77 1.86
N SER A 31 -10.70 14.97 1.75
CA SER A 31 -10.54 15.68 0.48
C SER A 31 -9.71 14.90 -0.55
N ASN A 32 -8.70 14.14 -0.12
CA ASN A 32 -7.87 13.34 -1.01
C ASN A 32 -8.49 11.99 -1.42
N TRP A 33 -9.71 11.67 -0.98
CA TRP A 33 -10.43 10.48 -1.45
C TRP A 33 -10.99 10.74 -2.85
N ASN A 34 -10.13 10.57 -3.85
CA ASN A 34 -10.38 10.90 -5.24
C ASN A 34 -10.89 9.66 -6.02
N PRO A 35 -12.12 9.68 -6.58
CA PRO A 35 -12.69 8.54 -7.30
C PRO A 35 -11.95 8.20 -8.61
N LEU A 36 -11.04 9.06 -9.07
CA LEU A 36 -10.18 8.79 -10.24
C LEU A 36 -8.91 8.00 -9.89
N ASP A 37 -8.64 7.76 -8.60
CA ASP A 37 -7.53 6.91 -8.20
C ASP A 37 -7.89 5.45 -8.43
N VAL A 38 -6.99 4.70 -9.09
CA VAL A 38 -7.19 3.25 -9.34
C VAL A 38 -7.34 2.46 -8.04
N VAL A 39 -6.61 2.87 -7.01
CA VAL A 39 -6.60 2.24 -5.70
C VAL A 39 -6.72 3.29 -4.60
N PRO A 40 -7.39 2.97 -3.48
CA PRO A 40 -7.57 3.91 -2.38
C PRO A 40 -6.35 3.98 -1.44
N CYS A 41 -5.26 3.24 -1.68
CA CYS A 41 -4.12 3.13 -0.76
C CYS A 41 -3.43 4.47 -0.42
N ASN A 42 -3.58 5.49 -1.27
CA ASN A 42 -3.02 6.83 -1.04
C ASN A 42 -4.02 7.78 -0.35
N TRP A 43 -5.23 7.32 -0.05
CA TRP A 43 -6.24 8.11 0.62
C TRP A 43 -5.94 8.25 2.10
N TYR A 44 -6.31 9.41 2.67
CA TYR A 44 -6.07 9.66 4.08
C TYR A 44 -6.79 8.62 4.93
N GLY A 45 -6.06 8.00 5.86
CA GLY A 45 -6.58 6.97 6.75
C GLY A 45 -6.77 5.58 6.12
N VAL A 46 -6.42 5.40 4.84
CA VAL A 46 -6.41 4.09 4.18
C VAL A 46 -4.98 3.58 4.15
N THR A 47 -4.77 2.35 4.60
CA THR A 47 -3.46 1.70 4.60
C THR A 47 -3.53 0.42 3.79
N CYS A 48 -2.56 0.21 2.92
CA CYS A 48 -2.41 -1.03 2.17
C CYS A 48 -1.19 -1.77 2.71
N SER A 49 -1.46 -2.83 3.45
CA SER A 49 -0.45 -3.64 4.13
C SER A 49 -0.30 -5.03 3.52
N LEU A 50 0.91 -5.55 3.58
CA LEU A 50 1.23 -6.96 3.37
C LEU A 50 1.80 -7.50 4.68
N ASP A 51 0.98 -8.24 5.41
CA ASP A 51 1.39 -8.89 6.65
C ASP A 51 1.57 -10.40 6.39
N LEU A 52 2.81 -10.85 6.53
CA LEU A 52 3.21 -12.25 6.43
C LEU A 52 3.93 -12.69 7.71
N SER A 53 3.61 -12.06 8.83
CA SER A 53 4.22 -12.36 10.12
C SER A 53 3.96 -13.81 10.54
N SER A 54 4.88 -14.38 11.34
CA SER A 54 4.74 -15.70 11.98
C SER A 54 4.36 -16.84 11.02
N SER A 55 4.88 -16.78 9.79
CA SER A 55 4.47 -17.67 8.69
C SER A 55 5.51 -18.76 8.36
N ASN A 56 6.57 -18.91 9.17
CA ASN A 56 7.68 -19.84 8.95
C ASN A 56 8.33 -19.72 7.56
N LEU A 57 8.28 -18.53 6.94
CA LEU A 57 8.88 -18.28 5.64
C LEU A 57 10.39 -18.28 5.78
N CYS A 58 11.10 -18.97 4.88
CA CYS A 58 12.55 -19.09 4.89
C CYS A 58 13.12 -18.71 3.52
N GLY A 59 14.25 -18.01 3.51
CA GLY A 59 14.94 -17.59 2.29
C GLY A 59 15.39 -16.13 2.33
N PRO A 60 15.94 -15.59 1.23
CA PRO A 60 16.35 -14.19 1.18
C PRO A 60 15.13 -13.26 1.14
N PHE A 61 15.34 -11.99 1.50
CA PHE A 61 14.32 -10.96 1.34
C PHE A 61 13.88 -10.86 -0.14
N PRO A 62 12.57 -10.89 -0.43
CA PRO A 62 12.06 -10.81 -1.79
C PRO A 62 12.11 -9.37 -2.31
N TYR A 63 13.24 -8.96 -2.90
CA TYR A 63 13.46 -7.60 -3.46
C TYR A 63 12.40 -7.15 -4.48
N ILE A 64 11.60 -8.08 -5.03
CA ILE A 64 10.47 -7.75 -5.89
C ILE A 64 9.40 -6.92 -5.17
N LEU A 65 9.33 -6.98 -3.83
CA LEU A 65 8.41 -6.18 -3.02
C LEU A 65 8.62 -4.67 -3.24
N TYR A 66 9.82 -4.22 -3.61
CA TYR A 66 10.09 -2.82 -3.95
C TYR A 66 9.33 -2.32 -5.19
N ARG A 67 8.82 -3.23 -6.03
CA ARG A 67 8.01 -2.86 -7.20
C ARG A 67 6.55 -2.60 -6.87
N LEU A 68 6.09 -2.96 -5.67
CA LEU A 68 4.74 -2.66 -5.21
C LEU A 68 4.61 -1.14 -5.04
N LYS A 69 3.66 -0.54 -5.76
CA LYS A 69 3.48 0.93 -5.82
C LYS A 69 2.51 1.48 -4.78
N ASN A 70 1.74 0.59 -4.17
CA ASN A 70 0.62 0.97 -3.32
C ASN A 70 0.73 0.36 -1.92
N VAL A 71 1.68 -0.53 -1.67
CA VAL A 71 1.86 -1.17 -0.37
C VAL A 71 2.78 -0.31 0.47
N THR A 72 2.24 0.25 1.55
CA THR A 72 2.94 1.18 2.43
C THR A 72 3.48 0.50 3.69
N PHE A 73 2.93 -0.66 4.04
CA PHE A 73 3.35 -1.45 5.20
C PHE A 73 3.65 -2.88 4.77
N VAL A 74 4.82 -3.40 5.14
CA VAL A 74 5.17 -4.82 4.99
C VAL A 74 5.68 -5.34 6.33
N SER A 75 5.08 -6.42 6.83
CA SER A 75 5.64 -7.18 7.96
C SER A 75 6.04 -8.58 7.51
N LEU A 76 7.30 -8.91 7.76
CA LEU A 76 7.90 -10.24 7.69
C LEU A 76 8.35 -10.68 9.09
N TYR A 77 7.82 -10.07 10.15
CA TYR A 77 8.10 -10.39 11.55
C TYR A 77 8.01 -11.90 11.82
N ASP A 78 8.86 -12.44 12.69
CA ASP A 78 8.83 -13.84 13.10
C ASP A 78 8.87 -14.83 11.91
N ASN A 79 9.84 -14.60 11.01
CA ASN A 79 10.19 -15.49 9.90
C ASN A 79 11.70 -15.74 9.83
N PHE A 80 12.12 -16.68 8.98
CA PHE A 80 13.52 -17.07 8.76
C PHE A 80 14.12 -16.37 7.53
N ILE A 81 13.97 -15.05 7.43
CA ILE A 81 14.47 -14.27 6.28
C ILE A 81 15.98 -14.03 6.44
N ASN A 82 16.80 -14.60 5.55
CA ASN A 82 18.26 -14.72 5.73
C ASN A 82 19.11 -13.60 5.09
N SER A 83 18.53 -12.46 4.74
CA SER A 83 19.22 -11.44 3.94
C SER A 83 19.91 -10.36 4.75
N THR A 84 21.10 -9.96 4.30
CA THR A 84 21.64 -8.62 4.51
C THR A 84 20.92 -7.64 3.56
N LEU A 85 20.16 -6.69 4.10
CA LEU A 85 19.69 -5.54 3.31
C LEU A 85 20.88 -4.61 3.06
N PHE A 86 21.11 -4.18 1.83
CA PHE A 86 22.10 -3.15 1.53
C PHE A 86 21.44 -1.78 1.47
N ASP A 87 22.13 -0.72 1.90
CA ASP A 87 21.58 0.65 1.91
C ASP A 87 21.08 1.13 0.53
N MET A 88 21.65 0.60 -0.56
CA MET A 88 21.19 0.87 -1.93
C MET A 88 19.80 0.30 -2.24
N ASP A 89 19.34 -0.69 -1.49
CA ASP A 89 18.04 -1.35 -1.69
C ASP A 89 16.87 -0.47 -1.21
N ILE A 90 17.09 0.34 -0.17
CA ILE A 90 16.07 1.22 0.42
C ILE A 90 15.72 2.38 -0.54
N ALA A 91 16.68 2.82 -1.35
CA ALA A 91 16.46 3.86 -2.37
C ALA A 91 15.50 3.44 -3.50
N LEU A 92 15.17 2.14 -3.61
CA LEU A 92 14.21 1.61 -4.58
C LEU A 92 12.77 1.57 -4.05
N CYS A 93 12.58 1.75 -2.74
CA CYS A 93 11.26 1.82 -2.12
C CYS A 93 10.57 3.13 -2.50
N GLN A 94 9.60 3.08 -3.41
CA GLN A 94 8.87 4.27 -3.84
C GLN A 94 7.59 4.55 -3.03
N SER A 95 7.04 3.52 -2.37
CA SER A 95 5.79 3.64 -1.59
C SER A 95 5.84 3.01 -0.21
N LEU A 96 6.86 2.19 0.08
CA LEU A 96 6.98 1.50 1.36
C LEU A 96 7.41 2.50 2.44
N GLU A 97 6.57 2.68 3.45
CA GLU A 97 6.81 3.59 4.59
C GLU A 97 7.28 2.82 5.82
N HIS A 98 6.80 1.59 5.99
CA HIS A 98 7.13 0.73 7.11
C HIS A 98 7.51 -0.67 6.65
N LEU A 99 8.68 -1.13 7.09
CA LEU A 99 9.18 -2.49 6.87
C LEU A 99 9.57 -3.09 8.22
N ASP A 100 8.92 -4.19 8.58
CA ASP A 100 9.15 -4.94 9.81
C ASP A 100 9.75 -6.31 9.47
N LEU A 101 10.94 -6.61 10.02
CA LEU A 101 11.75 -7.79 9.69
C LEU A 101 12.16 -8.66 10.89
N ALA A 102 11.98 -8.19 12.12
CA ALA A 102 12.62 -8.78 13.31
C ALA A 102 11.65 -8.97 14.47
#